data_AF-Q1ZRU2-F1
#
_entry.id   AF-Q1ZRU2-F1
#
_cell.length_a   1.000
_cell.length_b   1.000
_cell.length_c   1.000
_cell.angle_alpha   90.00
_cell.angle_beta   90.00
_cell.angle_gamma   90.00
#
_symmetry.space_group_name_H-M   'P 1'
#
loop_
_entity.id
_entity.type
_entity.pdbx_description
1 polymer ?
#
loop_
_entity_poly.entity_id
_entity_poly.type
_entity_poly.pdbx_seq_one_letter_code
_entity_poly.pdbx_strand_id
1 'polypeptide(L)'
;MINKYIVISCLVIVTILTSRPSLLGQDYTYISFIACLLFFLILIYSDYKKIHIDIVYFILFTLFWVSIFITALVFDKSDFLIILKTFLSFFLVNLVIIISMKDHIVRKRVFGFFTYYISLSGYSALITFFIYSVLGYHDILITKLTIDGYSKAGLIYYPFSVSSGEFNVVGFTFLRFNSFIREPGIFQAIAILFYFYSKVFYEKFKFLSVGCLLAIILTFSTTGLVLFLISYGLFVFYKSQHKFRALFKVTIYFIIGVISFLYAPYFGYFDKVKTHGASITDRSSSIYNSLDLIQNNPFGLGYRSLDYINNSNISLISSLGQIGIISFLFLMLIYLYPILKLSQSKITLYFTLTSPLFLTLMFSQPIYDNPSTWFYFLGPYFILKSNENEKNISYNN
;
A
#
# COMPACT_ATOMS: atom_id res chain seq x y z
N MET A 1 -7.69 -35.06 -1.99
CA MET A 1 -8.50 -33.87 -1.61
C MET A 1 -7.58 -32.65 -1.51
N ILE A 2 -7.76 -31.64 -2.37
CA ILE A 2 -7.01 -30.38 -2.22
C ILE A 2 -7.55 -29.65 -0.98
N ASN A 3 -6.66 -29.21 -0.09
CA ASN A 3 -7.03 -28.49 1.12
C ASN A 3 -7.70 -27.15 0.72
N LYS A 4 -8.98 -26.97 1.04
CA LYS A 4 -9.78 -25.78 0.67
C LYS A 4 -9.13 -24.45 1.04
N TYR A 5 -8.44 -24.41 2.18
CA TYR A 5 -7.75 -23.20 2.63
C TYR A 5 -6.58 -22.83 1.73
N ILE A 6 -5.96 -23.79 1.03
CA ILE A 6 -4.89 -23.53 0.06
C ILE A 6 -5.52 -22.82 -1.14
N VAL A 7 -6.59 -23.40 -1.70
CA VAL A 7 -7.29 -22.82 -2.85
C VAL A 7 -7.77 -21.41 -2.54
N ILE A 8 -8.42 -21.21 -1.40
CA ILE A 8 -8.89 -19.90 -0.95
C ILE A 8 -7.72 -18.90 -0.82
N SER A 9 -6.60 -19.32 -0.22
CA SER A 9 -5.42 -18.45 -0.09
C SER A 9 -4.84 -18.07 -1.46
N CYS A 10 -4.75 -19.02 -2.38
CA CYS A 10 -4.28 -18.79 -3.75
C CYS A 10 -5.19 -17.81 -4.49
N LEU A 11 -6.52 -17.95 -4.38
CA LEU A 11 -7.47 -17.04 -5.01
C LEU A 11 -7.31 -15.61 -4.48
N VAL A 12 -7.16 -15.44 -3.15
CA VAL A 12 -6.92 -14.11 -2.55
C VAL A 12 -5.60 -13.51 -3.03
N ILE A 13 -4.53 -14.30 -3.12
CA ILE A 13 -3.23 -13.85 -3.63
C ILE A 13 -3.36 -13.41 -5.10
N VAL A 14 -4.01 -14.21 -5.95
CA VAL A 14 -4.26 -13.87 -7.35
C VAL A 14 -5.06 -12.57 -7.43
N THR A 15 -6.17 -12.46 -6.69
CA THR A 15 -7.00 -11.25 -6.63
C THR A 15 -6.16 -10.01 -6.29
N ILE A 16 -5.25 -10.08 -5.31
CA ILE A 16 -4.39 -8.95 -4.93
C ILE A 16 -3.34 -8.65 -6.02
N LEU A 17 -2.69 -9.68 -6.57
CA LEU A 17 -1.65 -9.53 -7.59
C LEU A 17 -2.18 -9.07 -8.95
N THR A 18 -3.47 -9.26 -9.23
CA THR A 18 -4.11 -8.87 -10.50
C THR A 18 -5.14 -7.75 -10.33
N SER A 19 -5.15 -7.05 -9.20
CA SER A 19 -5.94 -5.83 -9.01
C SER A 19 -5.04 -4.64 -8.64
N ARG A 20 -5.44 -3.42 -9.01
CA ARG A 20 -4.64 -2.21 -8.72
C ARG A 20 -4.40 -2.07 -7.20
N PRO A 21 -3.21 -1.61 -6.76
CA PRO A 21 -2.14 -0.95 -7.53
C PRO A 21 -1.05 -1.90 -8.07
N SER A 22 -1.26 -3.22 -8.04
CA SER A 22 -0.30 -4.18 -8.61
C SER A 22 -0.01 -3.91 -10.09
N LEU A 23 1.14 -4.41 -10.54
CA LEU A 23 1.61 -4.27 -11.91
C LEU A 23 0.66 -4.92 -12.91
N LEU A 24 0.25 -6.16 -12.64
CA LEU A 24 -0.70 -6.87 -13.49
C LEU A 24 -2.13 -6.30 -13.36
N GLY A 25 -2.43 -5.57 -12.29
CA GLY A 25 -3.74 -4.99 -12.04
C GLY A 25 -4.17 -3.91 -13.04
N GLN A 26 -3.30 -3.38 -13.90
CA GLN A 26 -3.74 -2.46 -14.95
C GLN A 26 -4.52 -3.19 -16.04
N ASP A 27 -3.94 -4.26 -16.58
CA ASP A 27 -4.45 -4.94 -17.77
C ASP A 27 -5.26 -6.19 -17.41
N TYR A 28 -4.93 -6.83 -16.28
CA TYR A 28 -5.48 -8.13 -15.88
C TYR A 28 -6.53 -8.03 -14.76
N THR A 29 -7.20 -6.89 -14.59
CA THR A 29 -8.26 -6.75 -13.56
C THR A 29 -9.38 -7.79 -13.74
N TYR A 30 -9.68 -8.21 -14.96
CA TYR A 30 -10.66 -9.28 -15.23
C TYR A 30 -10.29 -10.61 -14.56
N ILE A 31 -8.99 -10.94 -14.44
CA ILE A 31 -8.54 -12.13 -13.70
C ILE A 31 -8.89 -12.01 -12.22
N SER A 32 -8.78 -10.80 -11.65
CA SER A 32 -9.18 -10.58 -10.26
C SER A 32 -10.67 -10.84 -10.04
N PHE A 33 -11.53 -10.45 -11.00
CA PHE A 33 -12.97 -10.72 -10.95
C PHE A 33 -13.28 -12.22 -11.04
N ILE A 34 -12.62 -12.94 -11.94
CA ILE A 34 -12.77 -14.40 -12.05
C ILE A 34 -12.33 -15.08 -10.74
N ALA A 35 -11.21 -14.66 -10.16
CA ALA A 35 -10.74 -15.18 -8.88
C ALA A 35 -11.73 -14.89 -7.74
N CYS A 36 -12.32 -13.69 -7.69
CA CYS A 36 -13.37 -13.34 -6.75
C CYS A 36 -14.63 -14.22 -6.92
N LEU A 37 -15.08 -14.44 -8.15
CA LEU A 37 -16.23 -15.30 -8.44
C LEU A 37 -15.99 -16.75 -7.97
N LEU A 38 -14.84 -17.32 -8.32
CA LEU A 38 -14.44 -18.66 -7.88
C LEU A 38 -14.35 -18.76 -6.35
N PHE A 39 -13.85 -17.71 -5.69
CA PHE A 39 -13.81 -17.63 -4.24
C PHE A 39 -15.22 -17.74 -3.63
N PHE A 40 -16.21 -17.01 -4.16
CA PHE A 40 -17.60 -17.09 -3.68
C PHE A 40 -18.23 -18.45 -3.94
N LEU A 41 -18.02 -19.06 -5.11
CA LEU A 41 -18.51 -20.40 -5.42
C LEU A 41 -17.96 -21.44 -4.43
N ILE A 42 -16.67 -21.36 -4.10
CA ILE A 42 -16.06 -22.24 -3.09
C ILE A 42 -16.63 -21.99 -1.70
N LEU A 43 -16.88 -20.72 -1.31
CA LEU A 43 -17.49 -20.42 -0.03
C LEU A 43 -18.89 -21.02 0.11
N ILE A 44 -19.71 -20.92 -0.95
CA ILE A 44 -21.06 -21.49 -1.00
C ILE A 44 -20.98 -23.02 -0.89
N TYR A 45 -20.09 -23.67 -1.64
CA TYR A 45 -19.98 -25.12 -1.66
C TYR A 45 -19.36 -25.72 -0.38
N SER A 46 -18.49 -24.98 0.29
CA SER A 46 -17.68 -25.51 1.41
C SER A 46 -18.32 -25.37 2.79
N ASP A 47 -19.61 -25.04 2.86
CA ASP A 47 -20.37 -24.73 4.08
C ASP A 47 -19.56 -23.83 5.02
N TYR A 48 -18.98 -22.77 4.45
CA TYR A 48 -18.16 -21.84 5.20
C TYR A 48 -19.05 -21.09 6.20
N LYS A 49 -19.15 -21.63 7.42
CA LYS A 49 -20.06 -21.18 8.49
C LYS A 49 -20.05 -19.65 8.64
N LYS A 50 -21.26 -19.11 8.89
CA LYS A 50 -21.63 -17.72 9.25
C LYS A 50 -20.43 -16.78 9.42
N ILE A 51 -19.95 -16.23 8.31
CA ILE A 51 -18.95 -15.17 8.32
C ILE A 51 -19.63 -13.91 8.84
N HIS A 52 -19.21 -13.40 10.00
CA HIS A 52 -19.97 -12.31 10.61
C HIS A 52 -20.07 -11.04 9.75
N ILE A 53 -19.20 -10.66 8.82
CA ILE A 53 -19.16 -9.27 8.24
C ILE A 53 -19.15 -8.13 9.30
N ASP A 54 -18.16 -7.27 9.23
CA ASP A 54 -18.14 -6.08 10.08
C ASP A 54 -19.07 -5.01 9.48
N ILE A 55 -20.31 -4.95 9.96
CA ILE A 55 -21.37 -4.10 9.39
C ILE A 55 -20.96 -2.62 9.42
N VAL A 56 -20.28 -2.16 10.46
CA VAL A 56 -19.85 -0.75 10.57
C VAL A 56 -18.85 -0.40 9.48
N TYR A 57 -17.86 -1.27 9.25
CA TYR A 57 -16.90 -1.08 8.16
C TYR A 57 -17.61 -1.01 6.80
N PHE A 58 -18.58 -1.90 6.58
CA PHE A 58 -19.35 -1.95 5.34
C PHE A 58 -20.25 -0.71 5.14
N ILE A 59 -20.84 -0.19 6.23
CA ILE A 59 -21.62 1.06 6.20
C ILE A 59 -20.71 2.23 5.84
N LEU A 60 -19.58 2.41 6.53
CA LEU A 60 -18.62 3.48 6.22
C LEU A 60 -18.15 3.41 4.77
N PHE A 61 -17.88 2.21 4.30
CA PHE A 61 -17.49 1.93 2.93
C PHE A 61 -18.60 2.27 1.91
N THR A 62 -19.84 1.89 2.19
CA THR A 62 -20.99 2.20 1.35
C THR A 62 -21.24 3.70 1.31
N LEU A 63 -21.17 4.38 2.46
CA LEU A 63 -21.32 5.82 2.57
C LEU A 63 -20.27 6.59 1.77
N PHE A 64 -19.01 6.15 1.82
CA PHE A 64 -17.93 6.71 1.00
C PHE A 64 -18.26 6.67 -0.50
N TRP A 65 -18.69 5.52 -1.02
CA TRP A 65 -19.02 5.40 -2.43
C TRP A 65 -20.32 6.12 -2.79
N VAL A 66 -21.33 6.09 -1.92
CA VAL A 66 -22.56 6.86 -2.11
C VAL A 66 -22.25 8.36 -2.22
N SER A 67 -21.35 8.89 -1.38
CA SER A 67 -20.92 10.29 -1.50
C SER A 67 -20.21 10.57 -2.83
N ILE A 68 -19.40 9.64 -3.34
CA ILE A 68 -18.77 9.76 -4.67
C ILE A 68 -19.82 9.72 -5.79
N PHE A 69 -20.82 8.84 -5.71
CA PHE A 69 -21.87 8.76 -6.72
C PHE A 69 -22.73 10.02 -6.74
N ILE A 70 -23.11 10.54 -5.58
CA ILE A 70 -23.90 11.78 -5.48
C ILE A 70 -23.13 12.93 -6.12
N THR A 71 -21.85 13.10 -5.79
CA THR A 71 -21.02 14.17 -6.35
C THR A 71 -20.83 14.02 -7.85
N ALA A 72 -20.64 12.80 -8.35
CA ALA A 72 -20.57 12.55 -9.78
C ALA A 72 -21.86 12.91 -10.53
N LEU A 73 -23.02 12.57 -9.97
CA LEU A 73 -24.34 12.86 -10.57
C LEU A 73 -24.68 14.35 -10.55
N VAL A 74 -24.32 15.07 -9.48
CA VAL A 74 -24.66 16.48 -9.31
C VAL A 74 -23.86 17.39 -10.24
N PHE A 75 -22.57 17.08 -10.47
CA PHE A 75 -21.67 17.99 -11.17
C PHE A 75 -21.44 17.63 -12.65
N ASP A 76 -22.00 16.52 -13.16
CA ASP A 76 -21.99 16.04 -14.56
C ASP A 76 -20.62 16.07 -15.28
N LYS A 77 -19.53 16.13 -14.51
CA LYS A 77 -18.14 16.18 -15.00
C LYS A 77 -17.43 14.84 -14.89
N SER A 78 -18.14 13.78 -14.51
CA SER A 78 -17.55 12.48 -14.21
C SER A 78 -18.10 11.40 -15.13
N ASP A 79 -17.22 10.51 -15.60
CA ASP A 79 -17.65 9.33 -16.36
C ASP A 79 -18.30 8.30 -15.42
N PHE A 80 -19.63 8.21 -15.48
CA PHE A 80 -20.42 7.30 -14.66
C PHE A 80 -20.01 5.84 -14.83
N LEU A 81 -19.64 5.42 -16.06
CA LEU A 81 -19.23 4.05 -16.34
C LEU A 81 -17.91 3.71 -15.64
N ILE A 82 -16.97 4.65 -15.62
CA ILE A 82 -15.70 4.50 -14.90
C ILE A 82 -15.94 4.40 -13.39
N ILE A 83 -16.82 5.23 -12.83
CA ILE A 83 -17.16 5.18 -11.40
C ILE A 83 -17.78 3.84 -11.05
N LEU A 84 -18.79 3.39 -11.82
CA LEU A 84 -19.46 2.11 -11.59
C LEU A 84 -18.48 0.93 -11.65
N LYS A 85 -17.61 0.90 -12.66
CA LYS A 85 -16.56 -0.14 -12.78
C LYS A 85 -15.61 -0.13 -11.58
N THR A 86 -15.22 1.06 -11.12
CA THR A 86 -14.31 1.21 -9.97
C THR A 86 -14.99 0.78 -8.69
N PHE A 87 -16.24 1.20 -8.45
CA PHE A 87 -17.07 0.77 -7.32
C PHE A 87 -17.21 -0.76 -7.27
N LEU A 88 -17.62 -1.40 -8.38
CA LEU A 88 -17.82 -2.85 -8.44
C LEU A 88 -16.51 -3.62 -8.20
N SER A 89 -15.41 -3.19 -8.84
CA SER A 89 -14.09 -3.77 -8.63
C SER A 89 -13.66 -3.66 -7.17
N PHE A 90 -13.81 -2.47 -6.61
CA PHE A 90 -13.46 -2.20 -5.23
C PHE A 90 -14.28 -3.04 -4.26
N PHE A 91 -15.60 -3.03 -4.42
CA PHE A 91 -16.55 -3.75 -3.57
C PHE A 91 -16.24 -5.25 -3.56
N LEU A 92 -16.14 -5.87 -4.73
CA LEU A 92 -15.93 -7.31 -4.85
C LEU A 92 -14.59 -7.74 -4.25
N VAL A 93 -13.49 -7.06 -4.60
CA VAL A 93 -12.15 -7.38 -4.08
C VAL A 93 -12.08 -7.17 -2.56
N ASN A 94 -12.65 -6.09 -2.04
CA ASN A 94 -12.65 -5.83 -0.60
C ASN A 94 -13.50 -6.85 0.17
N LEU A 95 -14.61 -7.29 -0.40
CA LEU A 95 -15.44 -8.31 0.23
C LEU A 95 -14.69 -9.64 0.33
N VAL A 96 -13.96 -10.04 -0.71
CA VAL A 96 -13.04 -11.21 -0.67
C VAL A 96 -11.96 -11.04 0.40
N ILE A 97 -11.31 -9.87 0.47
CA ILE A 97 -10.29 -9.57 1.48
C ILE A 97 -10.87 -9.65 2.90
N ILE A 98 -12.00 -8.98 3.18
CA ILE A 98 -12.60 -8.95 4.51
C ILE A 98 -13.01 -10.34 4.97
N ILE A 99 -13.64 -11.13 4.08
CA ILE A 99 -14.07 -12.49 4.41
C ILE A 99 -12.87 -13.39 4.67
N SER A 100 -11.89 -13.38 3.75
CA SER A 100 -10.71 -14.24 3.85
C SER A 100 -9.83 -13.91 5.06
N MET A 101 -9.67 -12.63 5.39
CA MET A 101 -8.83 -12.20 6.51
C MET A 101 -9.45 -12.54 7.87
N LYS A 102 -10.73 -12.91 7.97
CA LYS A 102 -11.29 -13.40 9.25
C LYS A 102 -10.74 -14.78 9.63
N ASP A 103 -10.46 -15.62 8.65
CA ASP A 103 -9.90 -16.95 8.90
C ASP A 103 -8.40 -16.90 9.20
N HIS A 104 -8.00 -17.46 10.34
CA HIS A 104 -6.60 -17.44 10.78
C HIS A 104 -5.67 -18.21 9.83
N ILE A 105 -6.11 -19.33 9.27
CA ILE A 105 -5.29 -20.17 8.38
C ILE A 105 -5.06 -19.44 7.06
N VAL A 106 -6.12 -18.91 6.45
CA VAL A 106 -6.03 -18.14 5.19
C VAL A 106 -5.17 -16.90 5.39
N ARG A 107 -5.46 -16.10 6.43
CA ARG A 107 -4.71 -14.88 6.76
C ARG A 107 -3.22 -15.15 6.93
N LYS A 108 -2.85 -16.17 7.72
CA LYS A 108 -1.44 -16.55 7.95
C LYS A 108 -0.74 -16.94 6.65
N ARG A 109 -1.42 -17.69 5.77
CA ARG A 109 -0.86 -18.11 4.48
C ARG A 109 -0.67 -16.94 3.52
N VAL A 110 -1.68 -16.07 3.38
CA VAL A 110 -1.62 -14.91 2.48
C VAL A 110 -0.53 -13.93 2.95
N PHE A 111 -0.51 -13.56 4.24
CA PHE A 111 0.54 -12.68 4.77
C PHE A 111 1.92 -13.34 4.75
N GLY A 112 2.00 -14.64 5.03
CA GLY A 112 3.23 -15.41 4.87
C GLY A 112 3.75 -15.31 3.45
N PHE A 113 2.93 -15.63 2.45
CA PHE A 113 3.29 -15.53 1.03
C PHE A 113 3.85 -14.15 0.68
N PHE A 114 3.14 -13.06 1.00
CA PHE A 114 3.63 -11.71 0.68
C PHE A 114 4.92 -11.35 1.43
N THR A 115 5.10 -11.82 2.67
CA THR A 115 6.37 -11.63 3.41
C THR A 115 7.53 -12.32 2.69
N TYR A 116 7.34 -13.57 2.29
CA TYR A 116 8.33 -14.34 1.53
C TYR A 116 8.60 -13.70 0.17
N TYR A 117 7.54 -13.35 -0.56
CA TYR A 117 7.65 -12.74 -1.89
C TYR A 117 8.43 -11.43 -1.86
N ILE A 118 8.09 -10.52 -0.93
CA ILE A 118 8.79 -9.24 -0.79
C ILE A 118 10.25 -9.46 -0.40
N SER A 119 10.50 -10.36 0.55
CA SER A 119 11.86 -10.71 0.95
C SER A 119 12.70 -11.22 -0.24
N LEU A 120 12.16 -12.17 -1.00
CA LEU A 120 12.80 -12.71 -2.21
C LEU A 120 13.00 -11.63 -3.27
N SER A 121 12.05 -10.71 -3.45
CA SER A 121 12.22 -9.58 -4.38
C SER A 121 13.35 -8.63 -3.97
N GLY A 122 13.60 -8.45 -2.66
CA GLY A 122 14.75 -7.70 -2.17
C GLY A 122 16.09 -8.38 -2.45
N TYR A 123 16.16 -9.71 -2.27
CA TYR A 123 17.36 -10.47 -2.66
C TYR A 123 17.56 -10.48 -4.18
N SER A 124 16.49 -10.65 -4.95
CA SER A 124 16.53 -10.55 -6.42
C SER A 124 17.10 -9.19 -6.83
N ALA A 125 16.59 -8.09 -6.26
CA ALA A 125 17.05 -6.75 -6.57
C ALA A 125 18.53 -6.55 -6.22
N LEU A 126 19.00 -7.13 -5.12
CA LEU A 126 20.42 -7.08 -4.74
C LEU A 126 21.30 -7.83 -5.74
N ILE A 127 20.90 -9.03 -6.15
CA ILE A 127 21.60 -9.81 -7.17
C ILE A 127 21.64 -9.03 -8.49
N THR A 128 20.50 -8.48 -8.92
CA THR A 128 20.40 -7.64 -10.11
C THR A 128 21.36 -6.46 -10.02
N PHE A 129 21.41 -5.75 -8.89
CA PHE A 129 22.30 -4.62 -8.68
C PHE A 129 23.78 -5.00 -8.84
N PHE A 130 24.21 -6.15 -8.33
CA PHE A 130 25.60 -6.60 -8.49
C PHE A 130 25.93 -6.99 -9.93
N ILE A 131 25.06 -7.76 -10.60
CA ILE A 131 25.30 -8.17 -11.99
C ILE A 131 25.27 -6.95 -12.92
N TYR A 132 24.30 -6.05 -12.70
CA TYR A 132 24.18 -4.76 -13.36
C TYR A 132 25.48 -3.96 -13.29
N SER A 133 26.10 -3.89 -12.11
CA SER A 133 27.32 -3.10 -11.90
C SER A 133 28.52 -3.61 -12.71
N VAL A 134 28.46 -4.85 -13.23
CA VAL A 134 29.54 -5.47 -14.02
C VAL A 134 29.21 -5.49 -15.51
N LEU A 135 27.99 -5.90 -15.88
CA LEU A 135 27.59 -6.10 -17.27
C LEU A 135 26.86 -4.89 -17.89
N GLY A 136 26.36 -3.96 -17.07
CA GLY A 136 25.40 -2.95 -17.52
C GLY A 136 23.97 -3.47 -17.52
N TYR A 137 22.99 -2.55 -17.51
CA TYR A 137 21.59 -2.92 -17.26
C TYR A 137 20.88 -3.44 -18.51
N HIS A 138 21.31 -3.03 -19.70
CA HIS A 138 20.76 -3.50 -20.96
C HIS A 138 20.97 -5.01 -21.15
N ASP A 139 22.15 -5.53 -20.76
CA ASP A 139 22.53 -6.92 -20.98
C ASP A 139 21.81 -7.91 -20.04
N ILE A 140 21.25 -7.40 -18.93
CA ILE A 140 20.52 -8.22 -17.94
C ILE A 140 19.00 -8.04 -18.02
N LEU A 141 18.49 -7.27 -18.99
CA LEU A 141 17.06 -7.09 -19.23
C LEU A 141 16.50 -8.36 -19.86
N ILE A 142 15.59 -9.03 -19.15
CA ILE A 142 14.90 -10.23 -19.65
C ILE A 142 13.77 -9.82 -20.59
N THR A 143 12.91 -8.91 -20.13
CA THR A 143 11.72 -8.48 -20.88
C THR A 143 11.15 -7.18 -20.33
N LYS A 144 10.22 -6.59 -21.07
CA LYS A 144 9.44 -5.42 -20.66
C LYS A 144 7.95 -5.73 -20.75
N LEU A 145 7.25 -5.59 -19.63
CA LEU A 145 5.79 -5.59 -19.61
C LEU A 145 5.28 -4.22 -20.05
N THR A 146 4.51 -4.19 -21.13
CA THR A 146 3.80 -2.99 -21.59
C THR A 146 2.62 -2.74 -20.67
N ILE A 147 2.66 -1.63 -19.92
CA ILE A 147 1.60 -1.22 -19.00
C ILE A 147 1.03 0.09 -19.49
N ASP A 148 -0.27 0.11 -19.77
CA ASP A 148 -0.95 1.32 -20.24
C ASP A 148 -0.77 2.49 -19.26
N GLY A 149 -0.28 3.61 -19.79
CA GLY A 149 0.01 4.82 -19.02
C GLY A 149 1.37 4.86 -18.31
N TYR A 150 2.18 3.78 -18.38
CA TYR A 150 3.47 3.70 -17.68
C TYR A 150 4.60 3.20 -18.58
N SER A 151 5.12 4.08 -19.45
CA SER A 151 6.14 3.72 -20.46
C SER A 151 7.49 3.25 -19.90
N LYS A 152 7.82 3.63 -18.65
CA LYS A 152 9.06 3.25 -17.95
C LYS A 152 8.88 2.13 -16.92
N ALA A 153 7.64 1.71 -16.65
CA ALA A 153 7.38 0.61 -15.72
C ALA A 153 7.46 -0.75 -16.40
N GLY A 154 7.62 -1.80 -15.59
CA GLY A 154 7.55 -3.19 -16.06
C GLY A 154 8.82 -3.72 -16.69
N LEU A 155 9.98 -3.08 -16.47
CA LEU A 155 11.28 -3.63 -16.88
C LEU A 155 11.65 -4.78 -15.95
N ILE A 156 11.80 -5.98 -16.49
CA ILE A 156 12.14 -7.19 -15.74
C ILE A 156 13.59 -7.57 -16.04
N TYR A 157 14.40 -7.55 -14.99
CA TYR A 157 15.82 -7.87 -15.03
C TYR A 157 16.13 -9.21 -14.36
N TYR A 158 17.24 -9.84 -14.74
CA TYR A 158 17.70 -11.06 -14.11
C TYR A 158 18.08 -10.87 -12.62
N PRO A 159 17.69 -11.76 -11.68
CA PRO A 159 16.96 -13.00 -11.95
C PRO A 159 15.46 -12.79 -12.19
N PHE A 160 14.76 -11.94 -11.43
CA PHE A 160 13.35 -11.56 -11.68
C PHE A 160 13.00 -10.21 -11.03
N SER A 161 13.90 -9.24 -11.10
CA SER A 161 13.73 -7.92 -10.47
C SER A 161 12.99 -6.96 -11.37
N VAL A 162 11.89 -6.40 -10.87
CA VAL A 162 11.07 -5.44 -11.63
C VAL A 162 11.45 -4.01 -11.26
N SER A 163 11.63 -3.16 -12.27
CA SER A 163 11.93 -1.74 -12.13
C SER A 163 10.90 -0.84 -12.80
N SER A 164 10.76 0.38 -12.26
CA SER A 164 9.95 1.49 -12.79
C SER A 164 10.75 2.54 -13.56
N GLY A 165 12.06 2.33 -13.72
CA GLY A 165 12.93 3.23 -14.44
C GLY A 165 14.27 3.47 -13.74
N GLU A 166 14.98 4.44 -14.28
CA GLU A 166 16.37 4.74 -13.97
C GLU A 166 16.51 6.08 -13.24
N PHE A 167 17.50 6.17 -12.36
CA PHE A 167 17.88 7.37 -11.64
C PHE A 167 19.37 7.62 -11.80
N ASN A 168 19.75 8.73 -12.45
CA ASN A 168 21.15 9.03 -12.74
C ASN A 168 21.76 9.90 -11.64
N VAL A 169 22.88 9.47 -11.07
CA VAL A 169 23.66 10.15 -10.02
C VAL A 169 25.14 10.12 -10.42
N VAL A 170 25.69 11.28 -10.78
CA VAL A 170 27.14 11.47 -11.06
C VAL A 170 27.72 10.38 -11.98
N GLY A 171 27.08 10.14 -13.13
CA GLY A 171 27.53 9.14 -14.10
C GLY A 171 27.17 7.69 -13.76
N PHE A 172 26.56 7.42 -12.61
CA PHE A 172 25.99 6.11 -12.30
C PHE A 172 24.47 6.12 -12.49
N THR A 173 23.96 5.11 -13.19
CA THR A 173 22.52 4.86 -13.31
C THR A 173 22.08 3.90 -12.20
N PHE A 174 21.02 4.22 -11.48
CA PHE A 174 20.44 3.35 -10.46
C PHE A 174 19.06 2.89 -10.92
N LEU A 175 18.81 1.58 -10.88
CA LEU A 175 17.49 1.03 -11.15
C LEU A 175 16.59 1.22 -9.94
N ARG A 176 15.40 1.77 -10.18
CA ARG A 176 14.38 1.95 -9.14
C ARG A 176 13.47 0.75 -9.07
N PHE A 177 13.72 -0.14 -8.13
CA PHE A 177 12.97 -1.40 -8.02
C PHE A 177 11.58 -1.18 -7.41
N ASN A 178 10.56 -1.78 -8.01
CA ASN A 178 9.16 -1.67 -7.58
C ASN A 178 8.44 -3.04 -7.49
N SER A 179 9.11 -4.13 -7.89
CA SER A 179 8.60 -5.51 -7.78
C SER A 179 7.21 -5.64 -8.43
N PHE A 180 6.24 -6.25 -7.76
CA PHE A 180 4.88 -6.46 -8.25
C PHE A 180 3.97 -5.22 -8.20
N ILE A 181 4.47 -4.06 -7.78
CA ILE A 181 3.69 -2.81 -7.65
C ILE A 181 4.21 -1.83 -8.69
N ARG A 182 3.30 -1.07 -9.33
CA ARG A 182 3.68 -0.12 -10.38
C ARG A 182 4.51 1.04 -9.84
N GLU A 183 4.12 1.51 -8.66
CA GLU A 183 4.69 2.69 -8.03
C GLU A 183 5.73 2.33 -6.95
N PRO A 184 6.99 2.75 -7.11
CA PRO A 184 8.05 2.44 -6.15
C PRO A 184 7.76 2.99 -4.74
N GLY A 185 7.12 4.16 -4.62
CA GLY A 185 6.74 4.71 -3.30
C GLY A 185 5.77 3.79 -2.54
N ILE A 186 4.79 3.23 -3.24
CA ILE A 186 3.82 2.28 -2.66
C ILE A 186 4.52 0.97 -2.31
N PHE A 187 5.34 0.44 -3.22
CA PHE A 187 6.09 -0.79 -2.98
C PHE A 187 6.95 -0.68 -1.72
N GLN A 188 7.67 0.44 -1.55
CA GLN A 188 8.51 0.67 -0.38
C GLN A 188 7.67 0.70 0.91
N ALA A 189 6.51 1.37 0.90
CA ALA A 189 5.60 1.41 2.05
C ALA A 189 5.07 0.01 2.41
N ILE A 190 4.73 -0.81 1.41
CA ILE A 190 4.37 -2.23 1.61
C ILE A 190 5.56 -3.02 2.17
N ALA A 191 6.77 -2.82 1.65
CA ALA A 191 7.96 -3.50 2.15
C ALA A 191 8.28 -3.14 3.61
N ILE A 192 8.06 -1.88 4.03
CA ILE A 192 8.17 -1.44 5.42
C ILE A 192 7.16 -2.18 6.31
N LEU A 193 5.89 -2.29 5.87
CA LEU A 193 4.88 -3.06 6.58
C LEU A 193 5.35 -4.51 6.79
N PHE A 194 5.79 -5.18 5.71
CA PHE A 194 6.20 -6.58 5.78
C PHE A 194 7.53 -6.79 6.52
N TYR A 195 8.42 -5.79 6.55
CA TYR A 195 9.59 -5.79 7.42
C TYR A 195 9.19 -5.89 8.90
N PHE A 196 8.34 -4.97 9.39
CA PHE A 196 7.90 -5.00 10.79
C PHE A 196 7.02 -6.20 11.09
N TYR A 197 6.17 -6.61 10.16
CA TYR A 197 5.40 -7.84 10.26
C TYR A 197 6.31 -9.06 10.48
N SER A 198 7.38 -9.19 9.68
CA SER A 198 8.35 -10.28 9.86
C SER A 198 9.07 -10.22 11.21
N LYS A 199 9.39 -9.02 11.72
CA LYS A 199 10.03 -8.86 13.04
C LYS A 199 9.12 -9.25 14.21
N VAL A 200 7.79 -9.18 14.04
CA VAL A 200 6.83 -9.56 15.09
C VAL A 200 6.44 -11.02 14.98
N PHE A 201 6.11 -11.49 13.78
CA PHE A 201 5.48 -12.81 13.59
C PHE A 201 6.43 -13.89 13.07
N TYR A 202 7.60 -13.51 12.56
CA TYR A 202 8.63 -14.41 11.99
C TYR A 202 10.02 -14.11 12.55
N GLU A 203 10.14 -13.71 13.82
CA GLU A 203 11.38 -13.24 14.45
C GLU A 203 12.57 -14.21 14.30
N LYS A 204 12.30 -15.52 14.29
CA LYS A 204 13.31 -16.58 14.08
C LYS A 204 13.90 -16.56 12.66
N PHE A 205 13.13 -16.14 11.66
CA PHE A 205 13.51 -16.16 10.24
C PHE A 205 14.11 -14.81 9.83
N LYS A 206 15.31 -14.50 10.35
CA LYS A 206 15.98 -13.22 10.10
C LYS A 206 16.13 -12.90 8.60
N PHE A 207 16.32 -13.92 7.76
CA PHE A 207 16.43 -13.76 6.31
C PHE A 207 15.20 -13.06 5.70
N LEU A 208 13.99 -13.27 6.23
CA LEU A 208 12.79 -12.58 5.77
C LEU A 208 12.93 -11.07 5.99
N SER A 209 13.28 -10.68 7.21
CA SER A 209 13.47 -9.28 7.57
C SER A 209 14.62 -8.61 6.82
N VAL A 210 15.71 -9.35 6.54
CA VAL A 210 16.85 -8.84 5.76
C VAL A 210 16.43 -8.60 4.31
N GLY A 211 15.73 -9.55 3.67
CA GLY A 211 15.25 -9.35 2.30
C GLY A 211 14.24 -8.19 2.19
N CYS A 212 13.33 -8.04 3.16
CA CYS A 212 12.44 -6.87 3.18
C CYS A 212 13.22 -5.55 3.34
N LEU A 213 14.28 -5.53 4.16
CA LEU A 213 15.13 -4.35 4.30
C LEU A 213 15.87 -4.02 3.00
N LEU A 214 16.38 -5.03 2.29
CA LEU A 214 16.98 -4.86 0.96
C LEU A 214 15.97 -4.28 -0.04
N ALA A 215 14.73 -4.78 -0.04
CA ALA A 215 13.67 -4.22 -0.86
C ALA A 215 13.42 -2.73 -0.54
N ILE A 216 13.39 -2.36 0.74
CA ILE A 216 13.21 -0.96 1.18
C ILE A 216 14.35 -0.07 0.64
N ILE A 217 15.60 -0.51 0.79
CA ILE A 217 16.78 0.29 0.39
C ILE A 217 16.84 0.43 -1.14
N LEU A 218 16.70 -0.68 -1.87
CA LEU A 218 16.86 -0.73 -3.33
C LEU A 218 15.68 -0.13 -4.09
N THR A 219 14.57 0.19 -3.42
CA THR A 219 13.47 0.96 -4.04
C THR A 219 13.82 2.44 -4.24
N PHE A 220 14.89 2.94 -3.61
CA PHE A 220 15.42 4.31 -3.76
C PHE A 220 14.37 5.42 -3.69
N SER A 221 13.38 5.28 -2.80
CA SER A 221 12.42 6.34 -2.51
C SER A 221 12.77 7.04 -1.19
N THR A 222 13.11 8.32 -1.29
CA THR A 222 13.51 9.17 -0.16
C THR A 222 12.46 9.20 0.93
N THR A 223 11.20 9.43 0.54
CA THR A 223 10.08 9.49 1.49
C THR A 223 9.93 8.17 2.25
N GLY A 224 10.04 7.02 1.58
CA GLY A 224 9.91 5.75 2.29
C GLY A 224 11.08 5.41 3.21
N LEU A 225 12.31 5.88 2.95
CA LEU A 225 13.41 5.75 3.93
C LEU A 225 13.12 6.52 5.23
N VAL A 226 12.54 7.72 5.11
CA VAL A 226 12.10 8.51 6.26
C VAL A 226 10.98 7.80 7.01
N LEU A 227 9.97 7.32 6.28
CA LEU A 227 8.86 6.57 6.84
C LEU A 227 9.35 5.28 7.54
N PHE A 228 10.38 4.63 7.00
CA PHE A 228 11.01 3.48 7.65
C PHE A 228 11.62 3.85 9.00
N LEU A 229 12.38 4.95 9.09
CA LEU A 229 12.97 5.42 10.34
C LEU A 229 11.91 5.82 11.38
N ILE A 230 10.84 6.48 10.95
CA ILE A 230 9.70 6.82 11.81
C ILE A 230 9.03 5.55 12.34
N SER A 231 8.67 4.62 11.46
CA SER A 231 8.10 3.33 11.86
C SER A 231 9.06 2.53 12.73
N TYR A 232 10.37 2.61 12.51
CA TYR A 232 11.36 1.94 13.36
C TYR A 232 11.38 2.54 14.77
N GLY A 233 11.30 3.87 14.88
CA GLY A 233 11.09 4.55 16.17
C GLY A 233 9.84 4.03 16.88
N LEU A 234 8.69 4.00 16.19
CA LEU A 234 7.43 3.49 16.74
C LEU A 234 7.53 2.02 17.16
N PHE A 235 8.25 1.20 16.39
CA PHE A 235 8.51 -0.20 16.72
C PHE A 235 9.35 -0.35 18.00
N VAL A 236 10.38 0.47 18.17
CA VAL A 236 11.18 0.52 19.40
C VAL A 236 10.32 0.96 20.59
N PHE A 237 9.44 1.94 20.39
CA PHE A 237 8.47 2.37 21.42
C PHE A 237 7.48 1.27 21.81
N TYR A 238 7.02 0.49 20.83
CA TYR A 238 6.18 -0.67 21.05
C TYR A 238 6.88 -1.76 21.89
N LYS A 239 8.11 -2.15 21.54
CA LYS A 239 8.86 -3.20 22.26
C LYS A 239 9.43 -2.75 23.62
N SER A 240 9.59 -1.45 23.87
CA SER A 240 10.25 -0.96 25.09
C SER A 240 9.35 -1.02 26.32
N GLN A 241 9.91 -1.56 27.41
CA GLN A 241 9.35 -1.46 28.77
C GLN A 241 9.49 -0.03 29.34
N HIS A 242 10.57 0.68 29.00
CA HIS A 242 10.82 2.05 29.47
C HIS A 242 10.35 3.08 28.42
N LYS A 243 9.16 3.65 28.62
CA LYS A 243 8.51 4.53 27.64
C LYS A 243 9.28 5.83 27.38
N PHE A 244 9.86 6.45 28.41
CA PHE A 244 10.63 7.68 28.25
C PHE A 244 11.89 7.50 27.37
N ARG A 245 12.70 6.47 27.66
CA ARG A 245 13.90 6.14 26.84
C ARG A 245 13.53 5.81 25.40
N ALA A 246 12.38 5.17 25.20
CA ALA A 246 11.91 4.85 23.86
C ALA A 246 11.42 6.08 23.10
N LEU A 247 10.73 7.01 23.78
CA LEU A 247 10.35 8.29 23.21
C LEU A 247 11.58 9.08 22.75
N PHE A 248 12.62 9.13 23.57
CA PHE A 248 13.89 9.76 23.19
C PHE A 248 14.50 9.14 21.93
N LYS A 249 14.51 7.80 21.82
CA LYS A 249 14.96 7.09 20.60
C LYS A 249 14.09 7.40 19.39
N VAL A 250 12.76 7.45 19.55
CA VAL A 250 11.83 7.83 18.48
C VAL A 250 12.18 9.23 17.97
N THR A 251 12.38 10.19 18.86
CA THR A 251 12.74 11.57 18.51
C THR A 251 14.06 11.63 17.77
N ILE A 252 15.08 10.87 18.21
CA ILE A 252 16.37 10.78 17.49
C ILE A 252 16.18 10.24 16.08
N TYR A 253 15.48 9.10 15.91
CA TYR A 253 15.26 8.54 14.58
C TYR A 253 14.43 9.47 13.68
N PHE A 254 13.47 10.19 14.26
CA PHE A 254 12.70 11.20 13.56
C PHE A 254 13.60 12.33 13.07
N ILE A 255 14.45 12.91 13.93
CA ILE A 255 15.39 13.98 13.57
C ILE A 255 16.35 13.50 12.49
N ILE A 256 16.96 12.32 12.64
CA ILE A 256 17.85 11.73 11.63
C ILE A 256 17.11 11.54 10.31
N GLY A 257 15.87 11.04 10.36
CA GLY A 257 15.03 10.87 9.18
C GLY A 257 14.73 12.18 8.47
N VAL A 258 14.36 13.23 9.20
CA VAL A 258 14.10 14.57 8.64
C VAL A 258 15.37 15.18 8.06
N ILE A 259 16.51 15.10 8.74
CA ILE A 259 17.79 15.60 8.22
C ILE A 259 18.16 14.85 6.93
N SER A 260 18.06 13.52 6.94
CA SER A 260 18.32 12.69 5.77
C SER A 260 17.36 13.01 4.62
N PHE A 261 16.08 13.24 4.92
CA PHE A 261 15.10 13.67 3.93
C PHE A 261 15.49 14.97 3.25
N LEU A 262 15.92 15.97 4.03
CA LEU A 262 16.19 17.31 3.51
C LEU A 262 17.51 17.34 2.73
N TYR A 263 18.56 16.72 3.28
CA TYR A 263 19.95 16.94 2.87
C TYR A 263 20.65 15.73 2.26
N ALA A 264 20.01 14.55 2.14
CA ALA A 264 20.67 13.42 1.49
C ALA A 264 21.09 13.82 0.06
N PRO A 265 22.36 13.64 -0.32
CA PRO A 265 22.82 13.97 -1.67
C PRO A 265 21.99 13.21 -2.72
N TYR A 266 21.56 13.89 -3.78
CA TYR A 266 20.78 13.37 -4.93
C TYR A 266 19.37 12.89 -4.61
N PHE A 267 19.16 12.29 -3.45
CA PHE A 267 17.87 11.73 -3.03
C PHE A 267 17.05 12.73 -2.22
N GLY A 268 17.70 13.63 -1.49
CA GLY A 268 17.09 14.56 -0.56
C GLY A 268 16.19 15.59 -1.24
N TYR A 269 15.31 16.19 -0.46
CA TYR A 269 14.33 17.16 -0.91
C TYR A 269 14.98 18.32 -1.65
N PHE A 270 16.03 18.93 -1.08
CA PHE A 270 16.67 20.09 -1.69
C PHE A 270 17.32 19.79 -3.04
N ASP A 271 17.96 18.62 -3.17
CA ASP A 271 18.55 18.21 -4.45
C ASP A 271 17.48 17.80 -5.46
N LYS A 272 16.37 17.19 -5.02
CA LYS A 272 15.22 16.91 -5.89
C LYS A 272 14.52 18.18 -6.38
N VAL A 273 14.45 19.23 -5.56
CA VAL A 273 13.91 20.52 -6.02
C VAL A 273 14.80 21.09 -7.13
N LYS A 274 16.12 20.97 -7.02
CA LYS A 274 17.07 21.47 -8.04
C LYS A 274 17.07 20.63 -9.32
N THR A 275 16.99 19.31 -9.20
CA THR A 275 17.17 18.38 -10.33
C THR A 275 15.85 17.91 -10.96
N HIS A 276 14.76 17.88 -10.19
CA HIS A 276 13.44 17.36 -10.55
C HIS A 276 12.33 18.31 -10.08
N GLY A 277 12.59 19.62 -10.05
CA GLY A 277 11.72 20.64 -9.47
C GLY A 277 10.27 20.56 -9.92
N ALA A 278 10.04 20.27 -11.22
CA ALA A 278 8.72 20.10 -11.81
C ALA A 278 7.82 19.13 -11.01
N SER A 279 8.32 17.95 -10.63
CA SER A 279 7.50 16.96 -9.92
C SER A 279 7.09 17.40 -8.50
N ILE A 280 7.92 18.21 -7.83
CA ILE A 280 7.62 18.73 -6.49
C ILE A 280 6.67 19.93 -6.61
N THR A 281 6.96 20.85 -7.53
CA THR A 281 6.11 22.01 -7.78
C THR A 281 4.72 21.60 -8.21
N ASP A 282 4.61 20.55 -9.04
CA ASP A 282 3.34 19.98 -9.47
C ASP A 282 2.54 19.41 -8.30
N ARG A 283 3.17 18.67 -7.38
CA ARG A 283 2.47 18.17 -6.19
C ARG A 283 1.98 19.30 -5.30
N SER A 284 2.82 20.31 -5.05
CA SER A 284 2.42 21.44 -4.22
C SER A 284 1.32 22.28 -4.85
N SER A 285 1.40 22.53 -6.16
CA SER A 285 0.38 23.30 -6.88
C SER A 285 -0.94 22.52 -6.96
N SER A 286 -0.90 21.21 -7.22
CA SER A 286 -2.10 20.38 -7.20
C SER A 286 -2.76 20.33 -5.82
N ILE A 287 -1.97 20.25 -4.73
CA ILE A 287 -2.53 20.35 -3.37
C ILE A 287 -3.15 21.73 -3.13
N TYR A 288 -2.45 22.82 -3.48
CA TYR A 288 -2.95 24.18 -3.29
C TYR A 288 -4.25 24.42 -4.08
N ASN A 289 -4.26 24.06 -5.37
CA ASN A 289 -5.42 24.18 -6.23
C ASN A 289 -6.60 23.38 -5.68
N SER A 290 -6.37 22.16 -5.21
CA SER A 290 -7.45 21.35 -4.63
C SER A 290 -7.99 21.93 -3.33
N LEU A 291 -7.14 22.53 -2.49
CA LEU A 291 -7.60 23.23 -1.29
C LEU A 291 -8.43 24.47 -1.63
N ASP A 292 -8.04 25.23 -2.66
CA ASP A 292 -8.80 26.38 -3.17
C ASP A 292 -10.16 25.95 -3.75
N LEU A 293 -10.18 24.87 -4.54
CA LEU A 293 -11.41 24.32 -5.12
C LEU A 293 -12.43 23.89 -4.07
N ILE A 294 -11.98 23.34 -2.94
CA ILE A 294 -12.85 22.93 -1.83
C ILE A 294 -13.52 24.12 -1.16
N GLN A 295 -12.86 25.29 -1.11
CA GLN A 295 -13.47 26.49 -0.51
C GLN A 295 -14.76 26.87 -1.25
N ASN A 296 -14.75 26.71 -2.57
CA ASN A 296 -15.89 26.99 -3.43
C ASN A 296 -16.83 25.79 -3.61
N ASN A 297 -16.31 24.56 -3.51
CA ASN A 297 -17.04 23.31 -3.73
C ASN A 297 -16.69 22.28 -2.64
N PRO A 298 -17.23 22.42 -1.41
CA PRO A 298 -16.86 21.56 -0.28
C PRO A 298 -17.26 20.09 -0.48
N PHE A 299 -18.25 19.84 -1.32
CA PHE A 299 -18.69 18.50 -1.72
C PHE A 299 -17.82 17.87 -2.82
N GLY A 300 -16.88 18.62 -3.42
CA GLY A 300 -16.05 18.17 -4.53
C GLY A 300 -16.74 18.37 -5.89
N LEU A 301 -15.95 18.27 -6.96
CA LEU A 301 -16.40 18.50 -8.35
C LEU A 301 -16.77 17.20 -9.10
N GLY A 302 -16.64 16.04 -8.45
CA GLY A 302 -16.90 14.73 -9.02
C GLY A 302 -15.62 13.92 -9.25
N TYR A 303 -15.74 12.59 -9.19
CA TYR A 303 -14.60 11.67 -9.29
C TYR A 303 -13.95 11.71 -10.67
N ARG A 304 -12.63 11.90 -10.70
CA ARG A 304 -11.83 12.08 -11.94
C ARG A 304 -12.25 13.24 -12.82
N SER A 305 -13.06 14.16 -12.29
CA SER A 305 -13.52 15.36 -13.01
C SER A 305 -12.41 16.33 -13.38
N LEU A 306 -11.22 16.22 -12.77
CA LEU A 306 -10.08 17.10 -12.98
C LEU A 306 -8.89 16.38 -13.62
N ASP A 307 -9.06 15.15 -14.13
CA ASP A 307 -7.94 14.37 -14.68
C ASP A 307 -7.31 15.02 -15.94
N TYR A 308 -8.02 15.98 -16.57
CA TYR A 308 -7.47 16.83 -17.65
C TYR A 308 -6.50 17.91 -17.13
N ILE A 309 -6.60 18.29 -15.85
CA ILE A 309 -5.62 19.14 -15.19
C ILE A 309 -4.50 18.20 -14.76
N ASN A 310 -3.36 18.28 -15.44
CA ASN A 310 -2.16 17.51 -15.10
C ASN A 310 -2.00 17.48 -13.59
N ASN A 311 -1.82 16.28 -13.04
CA ASN A 311 -1.44 16.07 -11.65
C ASN A 311 -2.50 16.36 -10.57
N SER A 312 -3.76 16.63 -10.93
CA SER A 312 -4.85 16.87 -9.95
C SER A 312 -5.09 15.67 -8.99
N ASN A 313 -4.66 14.47 -9.38
CA ASN A 313 -4.75 13.24 -8.60
C ASN A 313 -3.35 12.64 -8.38
N ILE A 314 -2.42 13.35 -7.73
CA ILE A 314 -1.12 12.77 -7.28
C ILE A 314 -1.20 12.29 -5.83
N SER A 315 -2.10 12.81 -5.00
CA SER A 315 -2.18 12.41 -3.59
C SER A 315 -3.62 12.50 -3.10
N LEU A 316 -3.97 11.82 -2.02
CA LEU A 316 -5.33 11.94 -1.49
C LEU A 316 -5.70 13.39 -1.14
N ILE A 317 -4.74 14.21 -0.66
CA ILE A 317 -4.99 15.63 -0.41
C ILE A 317 -5.30 16.35 -1.73
N SER A 318 -4.56 16.08 -2.81
CA SER A 318 -4.88 16.67 -4.10
C SER A 318 -6.21 16.14 -4.64
N SER A 319 -6.62 14.92 -4.31
CA SER A 319 -7.92 14.38 -4.71
C SER A 319 -9.10 15.04 -4.00
N LEU A 320 -8.89 15.80 -2.92
CA LEU A 320 -9.97 16.42 -2.16
C LEU A 320 -10.88 17.33 -3.01
N GLY A 321 -10.32 18.08 -3.97
CA GLY A 321 -11.11 18.91 -4.89
C GLY A 321 -12.04 18.07 -5.80
N GLN A 322 -11.68 16.80 -6.06
CA GLN A 322 -12.50 15.87 -6.83
C GLN A 322 -13.55 15.18 -5.95
N ILE A 323 -13.14 14.59 -4.83
CA ILE A 323 -14.02 13.73 -3.99
C ILE A 323 -14.81 14.48 -2.92
N GLY A 324 -14.37 15.69 -2.55
CA GLY A 324 -14.95 16.50 -1.49
C GLY A 324 -14.53 16.12 -0.07
N ILE A 325 -14.80 17.03 0.88
CA ILE A 325 -14.48 16.84 2.30
C ILE A 325 -15.25 15.64 2.88
N ILE A 326 -16.51 15.46 2.51
CA ILE A 326 -17.36 14.40 3.07
C ILE A 326 -16.82 13.02 2.74
N SER A 327 -16.53 12.75 1.46
CA SER A 327 -15.93 11.49 1.03
C SER A 327 -14.58 11.25 1.70
N PHE A 328 -13.77 12.30 1.84
CA PHE A 328 -12.50 12.22 2.55
C PHE A 328 -12.66 11.87 4.03
N LEU A 329 -13.64 12.45 4.74
CA LEU A 329 -13.93 12.10 6.13
C LEU A 329 -14.34 10.63 6.27
N PHE A 330 -15.21 10.12 5.37
CA PHE A 330 -15.54 8.70 5.37
C PHE A 330 -14.31 7.82 5.15
N LEU A 331 -13.45 8.17 4.20
CA LEU A 331 -12.20 7.46 3.94
C LEU A 331 -11.27 7.44 5.17
N MET A 332 -11.15 8.57 5.87
CA MET A 332 -10.41 8.68 7.13
C MET A 332 -11.02 7.82 8.22
N LEU A 333 -12.35 7.79 8.35
CA LEU A 333 -13.05 6.93 9.31
C LEU A 333 -12.83 5.44 8.99
N ILE A 334 -12.82 5.04 7.71
CA ILE A 334 -12.50 3.66 7.30
C ILE A 334 -11.08 3.29 7.74
N TYR A 335 -10.10 4.17 7.55
CA TYR A 335 -8.72 3.95 7.97
C TYR A 335 -8.55 3.91 9.51
N LEU A 336 -9.27 4.78 10.22
CA LEU A 336 -9.21 4.89 11.68
C LEU A 336 -10.05 3.81 12.39
N TYR A 337 -11.00 3.18 11.70
CA TYR A 337 -11.91 2.18 12.29
C TYR A 337 -11.18 1.05 13.05
N PRO A 338 -10.12 0.42 12.50
CA PRO A 338 -9.31 -0.55 13.24
C PRO A 338 -8.79 -0.07 14.59
N ILE A 339 -8.41 1.21 14.70
CA ILE A 339 -7.85 1.77 15.93
C ILE A 339 -8.89 1.78 17.04
N LEU A 340 -10.15 2.06 16.71
CA LEU A 340 -11.27 2.06 17.67
C LEU A 340 -11.59 0.67 18.25
N LYS A 341 -11.06 -0.40 17.65
CA LYS A 341 -11.35 -1.79 18.01
C LYS A 341 -10.17 -2.54 18.60
N LEU A 342 -8.99 -1.94 18.68
CA LEU A 342 -7.76 -2.58 19.17
C LEU A 342 -7.39 -2.04 20.56
N SER A 343 -6.75 -2.88 21.38
CA SER A 343 -6.16 -2.41 22.64
C SER A 343 -5.00 -1.43 22.40
N GLN A 344 -4.69 -0.59 23.40
CA GLN A 344 -3.64 0.45 23.31
C GLN A 344 -2.29 -0.08 22.81
N SER A 345 -1.86 -1.24 23.31
CA SER A 345 -0.58 -1.84 22.90
C SER A 345 -0.57 -2.24 21.41
N LYS A 346 -1.72 -2.68 20.88
CA LYS A 346 -1.87 -3.08 19.49
C LYS A 346 -2.13 -1.91 18.56
N ILE A 347 -2.70 -0.82 19.07
CA ILE A 347 -2.83 0.44 18.32
C ILE A 347 -1.44 0.91 17.87
N THR A 348 -0.44 0.94 18.77
CA THR A 348 0.93 1.33 18.42
C THR A 348 1.52 0.42 17.34
N LEU A 349 1.32 -0.90 17.45
CA LEU A 349 1.81 -1.84 16.45
C LEU A 349 1.08 -1.70 15.12
N TYR A 350 -0.24 -1.48 15.14
CA TYR A 350 -1.03 -1.19 13.93
C TYR A 350 -0.47 0.03 13.21
N PHE A 351 -0.30 1.16 13.92
CA PHE A 351 0.30 2.37 13.36
C PHE A 351 1.71 2.14 12.81
N THR A 352 2.54 1.37 13.51
CA THR A 352 3.88 1.01 13.03
C THR A 352 3.83 0.32 11.66
N LEU A 353 2.87 -0.58 11.48
CA LEU A 353 2.68 -1.37 10.26
C LEU A 353 2.06 -0.56 9.12
N THR A 354 1.06 0.29 9.40
CA THR A 354 0.22 0.91 8.36
C THR A 354 0.53 2.38 8.08
N SER A 355 1.17 3.11 8.99
CA SER A 355 1.47 4.54 8.80
C SER A 355 2.30 4.88 7.56
N PRO A 356 3.29 4.07 7.10
CA PRO A 356 4.00 4.36 5.86
C PRO A 356 3.07 4.39 4.65
N LEU A 357 2.13 3.45 4.59
CA LEU A 357 1.14 3.38 3.52
C LEU A 357 0.14 4.53 3.60
N PHE A 358 -0.32 4.85 4.80
CA PHE A 358 -1.22 5.98 5.02
C PHE A 358 -0.57 7.31 4.61
N LEU A 359 0.67 7.56 5.02
CA LEU A 359 1.39 8.79 4.65
C LEU A 359 1.71 8.84 3.16
N THR A 360 2.03 7.69 2.54
CA THR A 360 2.18 7.60 1.07
C THR A 360 0.87 7.93 0.37
N LEU A 361 -0.26 7.43 0.87
CA LEU A 361 -1.59 7.70 0.35
C LEU A 361 -1.96 9.18 0.48
N MET A 362 -1.64 9.79 1.62
CA MET A 362 -1.94 11.19 1.89
C MET A 362 -1.16 12.15 0.98
N PHE A 363 0.14 11.91 0.78
CA PHE A 363 1.04 12.91 0.20
C PHE A 363 1.66 12.54 -1.15
N SER A 364 1.63 11.26 -1.54
CA SER A 364 2.45 10.77 -2.65
C SER A 364 1.69 10.04 -3.76
N GLN A 365 0.62 9.30 -3.45
CA GLN A 365 -0.14 8.52 -4.42
C GLN A 365 -1.62 8.39 -4.01
N PRO A 366 -2.61 8.65 -4.89
CA PRO A 366 -4.02 8.53 -4.53
C PRO A 366 -4.49 7.09 -4.74
N ILE A 367 -4.15 6.21 -3.82
CA ILE A 367 -4.49 4.79 -3.94
C ILE A 367 -5.77 4.41 -3.18
N TYR A 368 -6.59 5.42 -2.87
CA TYR A 368 -7.83 5.27 -2.12
C TYR A 368 -8.92 4.55 -2.93
N ASP A 369 -8.85 4.59 -4.26
CA ASP A 369 -9.76 3.92 -5.20
C ASP A 369 -9.19 2.58 -5.72
N ASN A 370 -8.00 2.20 -5.27
CA ASN A 370 -7.35 0.95 -5.65
C ASN A 370 -7.84 -0.20 -4.74
N PRO A 371 -8.52 -1.23 -5.29
CA PRO A 371 -9.20 -2.24 -4.49
C PRO A 371 -8.31 -3.01 -3.52
N SER A 372 -7.11 -3.43 -3.95
CA SER A 372 -6.23 -4.25 -3.11
C SER A 372 -5.46 -3.46 -2.05
N THR A 373 -5.42 -2.12 -2.12
CA THR A 373 -4.73 -1.30 -1.11
C THR A 373 -5.22 -1.63 0.31
N TRP A 374 -6.51 -1.90 0.45
CA TRP A 374 -7.15 -2.15 1.73
C TRP A 374 -6.78 -3.49 2.36
N PHE A 375 -6.25 -4.44 1.59
CA PHE A 375 -5.60 -5.63 2.17
C PHE A 375 -4.48 -5.22 3.13
N TYR A 376 -3.69 -4.20 2.77
CA TYR A 376 -2.56 -3.76 3.58
C TYR A 376 -2.99 -2.94 4.81
N PHE A 377 -4.20 -2.37 4.84
CA PHE A 377 -4.75 -1.69 6.02
C PHE A 377 -5.54 -2.66 6.91
N LEU A 378 -6.42 -3.48 6.35
CA LEU A 378 -7.30 -4.38 7.10
C LEU A 378 -6.61 -5.65 7.55
N GLY A 379 -5.66 -6.17 6.78
CA GLY A 379 -4.95 -7.39 7.13
C GLY A 379 -4.26 -7.28 8.49
N PRO A 380 -3.44 -6.25 8.76
CA PRO A 380 -2.86 -6.03 10.08
C PRO A 380 -3.91 -5.95 11.21
N TYR A 381 -5.05 -5.30 10.98
CA TYR A 381 -6.15 -5.25 11.95
C TYR A 381 -6.65 -6.65 12.34
N PHE A 382 -6.97 -7.50 11.35
CA PHE A 382 -7.46 -8.85 11.62
C PHE A 382 -6.42 -9.73 12.33
N ILE A 383 -5.13 -9.58 11.99
CA ILE A 383 -4.03 -10.29 12.66
C ILE A 383 -3.94 -9.87 14.13
N LEU A 384 -4.00 -8.56 14.40
CA LEU A 384 -3.87 -8.04 15.75
C LEU A 384 -5.08 -8.40 16.60
N LYS A 385 -6.30 -8.35 16.04
CA LYS A 385 -7.54 -8.68 16.76
C LYS A 385 -7.61 -10.16 17.17
N SER A 386 -7.21 -11.11 16.31
CA SER A 386 -7.26 -12.54 16.67
C SER A 386 -6.39 -12.88 17.88
N ASN A 387 -5.21 -12.26 17.98
CA ASN A 387 -4.27 -12.50 19.07
C ASN A 387 -4.78 -11.96 20.43
N GLU A 388 -5.85 -11.15 20.45
CA GLU A 388 -6.51 -10.68 21.69
C GLU A 388 -7.41 -11.78 22.23
N ASN A 389 -8.20 -12.38 21.33
CA ASN A 389 -9.16 -13.41 21.70
C ASN A 389 -8.45 -14.70 22.14
N GLU A 390 -7.33 -15.08 21.50
CA GLU A 390 -6.57 -16.27 21.88
C GLU A 390 -5.95 -16.17 23.29
N LYS A 391 -5.47 -14.98 23.70
CA LYS A 391 -4.96 -14.76 25.06
C LYS A 391 -6.07 -14.81 26.10
N ASN A 392 -7.25 -14.27 25.80
CA ASN A 392 -8.37 -14.26 26.75
C ASN A 392 -8.95 -15.67 26.97
N ILE A 393 -8.86 -16.57 25.98
CA ILE A 393 -9.26 -17.97 26.13
C ILE A 393 -8.28 -18.76 27.00
N SER A 394 -6.97 -18.46 26.94
CA SER A 394 -5.96 -19.14 27.78
C SER A 394 -5.93 -18.74 29.25
N TYR A 395 -6.62 -17.65 29.65
CA TYR A 395 -6.74 -17.24 31.06
C TYR A 395 -8.02 -17.73 31.74
N ASN A 396 -8.97 -18.27 30.98
CA ASN A 396 -10.27 -18.75 31.49
C ASN A 396 -10.37 -20.28 31.51
N ASN A 397 -9.29 -20.99 31.17
CA ASN A 397 -9.07 -22.42 31.38
C ASN A 397 -7.89 -22.57 32.34
#